data_AF-A0A0D3C6N1-F1
#
_entry.id   AF-A0A0D3C6N1-F1
#
_cell.length_a   1.000
_cell.length_b   1.000
_cell.length_c   1.000
_cell.angle_alpha   90.00
_cell.angle_beta   90.00
_cell.angle_gamma   90.00
#
_symmetry.space_group_name_H-M   'P 1'
#
loop_
_entity.id
_entity.type
_entity.pdbx_description
1 polymer ?
#
loop_
_entity_poly.entity_id
_entity_poly.type
_entity_poly.pdbx_seq_one_letter_code
_entity_poly.pdbx_strand_id
1 'polypeptide(L)'
;MAAPSYEVNDVIMTLSHYIEMSASERSSLSWGNFLPEKYVGRWIQLQKKDKKGFLIFLVKQYEEPFHRIESYGFKHIHAWVDLTKCNFEQTREQADAQLVPIEDETEEELQWRGGRQPTLLVAPDFTDMRRKQMLQGLRLQKRAWSPTELGLVFLKASNRARRSETSSADSPQRLWSPTELGFSFRFSKAREEDARSSETSSANSPVLANQDEAVHTFWQSQPIEHLSDGPIQTSSLVKKKPEKIGADHEWTTLDLSSDAVLSEVCKLLVEHDYEGDGKFRYANPGDFLRWALRPPGYYQSWHIGIRVKKSLVACLFGVPARIRVRDNEAVKVAAVSYLCVQKDFRSKGLVPIMIKEMNRRINLKDIWQGIFCTDLLVATPVTTIRQWIRMLNPAKVSKFSGEAMSIKDATKLYELPNAPVTPGFRKMVQSDVHAVTELLRGYLLEFQVAAEFREEDVKNWLLPKNNVVDCYVVEDPETHVVTDCCSFYTVSFTVGGRNNVQMKAAYSYYNVATQTPLVQLMRDILIICRQNKFDIFHAKDVMHNEKFFEQLKFEEVGAPYHFYLFNQRLRTGLQPSQLGLTLF
;
A
#
# COMPACT_ATOMS: atom_id res chain seq x y z
N MET A 1 1.93 -41.41 10.86
CA MET A 1 0.47 -41.16 10.72
C MET A 1 0.26 -40.65 9.31
N ALA A 2 -0.65 -41.23 8.54
CA ALA A 2 -0.99 -40.73 7.21
C ALA A 2 -1.50 -39.28 7.33
N ALA A 3 -1.13 -38.41 6.39
CA ALA A 3 -1.68 -37.06 6.32
C ALA A 3 -3.22 -37.15 6.25
N PRO A 4 -3.98 -36.33 6.99
CA PRO A 4 -5.44 -36.33 6.88
C PRO A 4 -5.81 -36.04 5.42
N SER A 5 -6.73 -36.81 4.83
CA SER A 5 -7.29 -36.43 3.53
C SER A 5 -8.11 -35.15 3.72
N TYR A 6 -7.62 -34.05 3.16
CA TYR A 6 -8.29 -32.76 3.16
C TYR A 6 -9.20 -32.68 1.93
N GLU A 7 -10.47 -33.07 2.06
CA GLU A 7 -11.45 -32.78 1.02
C GLU A 7 -11.97 -31.34 1.18
N VAL A 8 -12.09 -30.60 0.08
CA VAL A 8 -12.60 -29.21 0.06
C VAL A 8 -13.96 -29.10 0.78
N ASN A 9 -14.83 -30.09 0.57
CA ASN A 9 -16.15 -30.14 1.20
C ASN A 9 -16.07 -30.23 2.73
N ASP A 10 -15.10 -30.97 3.28
CA ASP A 10 -14.92 -31.07 4.73
C ASP A 10 -14.51 -29.72 5.33
N VAL A 11 -13.66 -28.97 4.64
CA VAL A 11 -13.22 -27.63 5.06
C VAL A 11 -14.38 -26.65 5.07
N ILE A 12 -15.14 -26.60 3.97
CA ILE A 12 -16.32 -25.74 3.85
C ILE A 12 -17.36 -26.08 4.93
N MET A 13 -17.71 -27.36 5.07
CA MET A 13 -18.70 -27.81 6.06
C MET A 13 -18.27 -27.58 7.50
N THR A 14 -16.96 -27.67 7.77
CA THR A 14 -16.41 -27.36 9.09
C THR A 14 -16.49 -25.86 9.36
N LEU A 15 -16.10 -24.99 8.43
CA LEU A 15 -16.23 -23.55 8.60
C LEU A 15 -17.70 -23.12 8.79
N SER A 16 -18.63 -23.63 7.99
CA SER A 16 -20.06 -23.37 8.17
C SER A 16 -20.55 -23.75 9.56
N HIS A 17 -20.10 -24.90 10.08
CA HIS A 17 -20.47 -25.34 11.42
C HIS A 17 -20.07 -24.29 12.47
N TYR A 18 -18.82 -23.83 12.48
CA TYR A 18 -18.34 -22.85 13.45
C TYR A 18 -18.92 -21.44 13.26
N ILE A 19 -19.33 -21.08 12.04
CA ILE A 19 -20.06 -19.82 11.77
C ILE A 19 -21.48 -19.89 12.34
N GLU A 20 -22.15 -21.03 12.20
CA GLU A 20 -23.58 -21.22 12.55
C GLU A 20 -23.81 -21.74 13.98
N MET A 21 -22.74 -22.06 14.73
CA MET A 21 -22.81 -22.67 16.06
C MET A 21 -23.75 -21.93 17.02
N SER A 22 -24.75 -22.66 17.52
CA SER A 22 -25.85 -22.14 18.36
C SER A 22 -25.39 -21.84 19.78
N ALA A 23 -26.14 -21.00 20.53
CA ALA A 23 -25.84 -20.66 21.93
C ALA A 23 -25.88 -21.85 22.90
N SER A 24 -26.65 -22.88 22.57
CA SER A 24 -26.79 -24.11 23.36
C SER A 24 -25.63 -25.09 23.20
N GLU A 25 -24.83 -24.98 22.13
CA GLU A 25 -23.59 -25.75 21.96
C GLU A 25 -22.40 -25.10 22.72
N ARG A 26 -22.64 -24.03 23.49
CA ARG A 26 -21.64 -23.11 24.08
C ARG A 26 -21.35 -23.26 25.58
N SER A 27 -21.46 -24.45 26.18
CA SER A 27 -21.06 -24.62 27.59
C SER A 27 -20.22 -25.87 27.78
N SER A 28 -19.12 -25.90 28.54
CA SER A 28 -18.50 -24.89 29.39
C SER A 28 -17.10 -25.38 29.71
N LEU A 29 -16.06 -24.68 29.26
CA LEU A 29 -14.72 -24.74 29.83
C LEU A 29 -14.04 -23.44 29.38
N SER A 30 -13.88 -22.54 30.34
CA SER A 30 -13.07 -21.33 30.21
C SER A 30 -11.71 -21.71 29.64
N TRP A 31 -11.35 -21.15 28.48
CA TRP A 31 -9.96 -21.09 28.09
C TRP A 31 -9.19 -20.30 29.14
N GLY A 32 -8.05 -20.85 29.56
CA GLY A 32 -7.19 -20.19 30.53
C GLY A 32 -6.67 -18.87 29.96
N ASN A 33 -7.05 -17.75 30.58
CA ASN A 33 -6.35 -16.45 30.64
C ASN A 33 -5.55 -15.94 29.41
N PHE A 34 -5.86 -16.33 28.17
CA PHE A 34 -5.21 -15.80 26.97
C PHE A 34 -6.12 -14.78 26.29
N LEU A 35 -5.57 -13.57 26.07
CA LEU A 35 -6.24 -12.51 25.33
C LEU A 35 -6.54 -12.97 23.89
N PRO A 36 -7.76 -12.79 23.36
CA PRO A 36 -8.15 -13.22 22.01
C PRO A 36 -7.23 -12.72 20.88
N GLU A 37 -6.57 -11.59 21.06
CA GLU A 37 -5.59 -11.03 20.12
C GLU A 37 -4.35 -11.92 19.93
N LYS A 38 -3.99 -12.73 20.94
CA LYS A 38 -2.79 -13.57 20.91
C LYS A 38 -2.90 -14.78 19.99
N TYR A 39 -4.08 -15.07 19.46
CA TYR A 39 -4.27 -16.13 18.47
C TYR A 39 -3.76 -15.73 17.09
N VAL A 40 -3.63 -14.44 16.77
CA VAL A 40 -3.13 -13.98 15.47
C VAL A 40 -1.71 -14.49 15.23
N GLY A 41 -1.50 -15.13 14.08
CA GLY A 41 -0.24 -15.76 13.71
C GLY A 41 -0.09 -17.21 14.20
N ARG A 42 -1.07 -17.77 14.91
CA ARG A 42 -1.03 -19.17 15.41
C ARG A 42 -1.82 -20.13 14.55
N TRP A 43 -1.30 -21.36 14.47
CA TRP A 43 -2.02 -22.49 13.90
C TRP A 43 -2.97 -23.10 14.92
N ILE A 44 -4.22 -23.31 14.50
CA ILE A 44 -5.27 -23.93 15.29
C ILE A 44 -5.81 -25.16 14.56
N GLN A 45 -6.30 -26.12 15.31
CA GLN A 45 -7.06 -27.25 14.79
C GLN A 45 -8.53 -27.06 15.12
N LEU A 46 -9.42 -27.13 14.14
CA LEU A 46 -10.87 -27.18 14.36
C LEU A 46 -11.37 -28.61 14.14
N GLN A 47 -12.21 -29.12 15.04
CA GLN A 47 -12.83 -30.44 14.89
C GLN A 47 -13.79 -30.44 13.69
N LYS A 48 -13.72 -31.46 12.83
CA LYS A 48 -14.66 -31.64 11.73
C LYS A 48 -16.10 -31.77 12.25
N LYS A 49 -17.09 -31.32 11.46
CA LYS A 49 -18.52 -31.41 11.82
C LYS A 49 -18.99 -32.83 12.15
N ASP A 50 -18.43 -33.84 11.48
CA ASP A 50 -18.74 -35.26 11.70
C ASP A 50 -18.03 -35.86 12.92
N LYS A 51 -17.23 -35.06 13.63
CA LYS A 51 -16.38 -35.41 14.78
C LYS A 51 -15.29 -36.45 14.49
N LYS A 52 -15.03 -36.78 13.22
CA LYS A 52 -13.99 -37.75 12.81
C LYS A 52 -12.71 -37.06 12.39
N GLY A 53 -12.08 -36.36 13.35
CA GLY A 53 -10.76 -35.74 13.19
C GLY A 53 -10.79 -34.22 13.20
N PHE A 54 -9.65 -33.63 12.86
CA PHE A 54 -9.40 -32.19 12.92
C PHE A 54 -8.85 -31.67 11.59
N LEU A 55 -9.14 -30.41 11.32
CA LEU A 55 -8.59 -29.65 10.19
C LEU A 55 -7.76 -28.49 10.72
N ILE A 56 -6.65 -28.19 10.06
CA ILE A 56 -5.71 -27.16 10.49
C ILE A 56 -6.03 -25.82 9.80
N PHE A 57 -6.01 -24.74 10.58
CA PHE A 57 -6.23 -23.37 10.13
C PHE A 57 -5.20 -22.41 10.73
N LEU A 58 -4.85 -21.37 9.98
CA LEU A 58 -4.02 -20.26 10.47
C LEU A 58 -4.91 -19.07 10.82
N VAL A 59 -4.75 -18.51 12.02
CA VAL A 59 -5.44 -17.28 12.41
C VAL A 59 -4.67 -16.08 11.85
N LYS A 60 -5.27 -15.35 10.91
CA LYS A 60 -4.64 -14.23 10.19
C LYS A 60 -4.93 -12.87 10.81
N GLN A 61 -6.13 -12.67 11.32
CA GLN A 61 -6.60 -11.38 11.82
C GLN A 61 -7.55 -11.59 13.01
N TYR A 62 -7.67 -10.58 13.87
CA TYR A 62 -8.64 -10.53 14.95
C TYR A 62 -9.36 -9.18 14.94
N GLU A 63 -10.68 -9.23 14.92
CA GLU A 63 -11.59 -8.09 15.03
C GLU A 63 -12.67 -8.47 16.04
N GLU A 64 -12.59 -7.93 17.26
CA GLU A 64 -13.39 -8.39 18.40
C GLU A 64 -14.90 -8.59 18.06
N PRO A 65 -15.48 -9.77 18.37
CA PRO A 65 -14.88 -10.98 18.96
C PRO A 65 -14.33 -12.01 17.95
N PHE A 66 -14.33 -11.69 16.66
CA PHE A 66 -14.08 -12.63 15.56
C PHE A 66 -12.60 -12.74 15.15
N HIS A 67 -12.23 -13.93 14.68
CA HIS A 67 -10.93 -14.25 14.13
C HIS A 67 -11.07 -14.66 12.68
N ARG A 68 -10.26 -14.06 11.81
CA ARG A 68 -10.16 -14.53 10.42
C ARG A 68 -9.22 -15.72 10.38
N ILE A 69 -9.75 -16.88 9.96
CA ILE A 69 -8.99 -18.12 9.87
C ILE A 69 -8.92 -18.61 8.43
N GLU A 70 -7.78 -19.16 8.04
CA GLU A 70 -7.48 -19.64 6.68
C GLU A 70 -7.10 -21.12 6.72
N SER A 71 -7.66 -21.94 5.83
CA SER A 71 -7.38 -23.37 5.78
C SER A 71 -5.94 -23.68 5.36
N TYR A 72 -5.30 -24.64 6.04
CA TYR A 72 -3.94 -25.08 5.72
C TYR A 72 -3.77 -25.59 4.29
N GLY A 73 -4.73 -26.38 3.79
CA GLY A 73 -4.67 -27.01 2.47
C GLY A 73 -5.38 -26.24 1.35
N PHE A 74 -6.15 -25.20 1.68
CA PHE A 74 -6.94 -24.43 0.69
C PHE A 74 -6.94 -22.95 1.06
N LYS A 75 -5.87 -22.23 0.71
CA LYS A 75 -5.62 -20.82 1.10
C LYS A 75 -6.73 -19.84 0.70
N HIS A 76 -7.49 -20.16 -0.34
CA HIS A 76 -8.64 -19.34 -0.79
C HIS A 76 -9.87 -19.52 0.11
N ILE A 77 -9.94 -20.58 0.92
CA ILE A 77 -11.04 -20.86 1.83
C ILE A 77 -10.72 -20.30 3.21
N HIS A 78 -11.41 -19.22 3.57
CA HIS A 78 -11.26 -18.51 4.83
C HIS A 78 -12.62 -18.09 5.38
N ALA A 79 -12.69 -17.86 6.69
CA ALA A 79 -13.90 -17.36 7.34
C ALA A 79 -13.57 -16.54 8.58
N TRP A 80 -14.52 -15.70 8.97
CA TRP A 80 -14.53 -15.05 10.28
C TRP A 80 -15.29 -15.94 11.27
N VAL A 81 -14.58 -16.41 12.30
CA VAL A 81 -15.10 -17.31 13.33
C VAL A 81 -14.80 -16.71 14.69
N ASP A 82 -15.77 -16.69 15.59
CA ASP A 82 -15.55 -16.29 16.97
C ASP A 82 -14.91 -17.44 17.75
N LEU A 83 -13.58 -17.49 17.77
CA LEU A 83 -12.85 -18.56 18.45
C LEU A 83 -12.99 -18.45 19.98
N THR A 84 -13.37 -17.29 20.51
CA THR A 84 -13.61 -17.12 21.95
C THR A 84 -14.81 -17.94 22.45
N LYS A 85 -15.68 -18.36 21.51
CA LYS A 85 -16.87 -19.18 21.78
C LYS A 85 -16.66 -20.68 21.58
N CYS A 86 -15.47 -21.12 21.15
CA CYS A 86 -15.16 -22.52 20.92
C CYS A 86 -14.54 -23.17 22.17
N ASN A 87 -14.82 -24.45 22.44
CA ASN A 87 -14.21 -25.16 23.59
C ASN A 87 -12.87 -25.86 23.23
N PHE A 88 -12.06 -26.24 24.24
CA PHE A 88 -10.76 -26.93 24.05
C PHE A 88 -10.85 -28.28 23.34
N GLU A 89 -12.00 -28.96 23.40
CA GLU A 89 -12.19 -30.22 22.69
C GLU A 89 -12.41 -30.01 21.19
N GLN A 90 -12.99 -28.86 20.83
CA GLN A 90 -13.26 -28.42 19.47
C GLN A 90 -12.06 -27.69 18.85
N THR A 91 -11.23 -27.02 19.67
CA THR A 91 -10.06 -26.29 19.20
C THR A 91 -8.78 -26.64 19.96
N ARG A 92 -7.70 -26.95 19.21
CA ARG A 92 -6.37 -27.20 19.78
C ARG A 92 -5.35 -26.23 19.20
N GLU A 93 -4.57 -25.59 20.06
CA GLU A 93 -3.40 -24.81 19.64
C GLU A 93 -2.23 -25.76 19.37
N GLN A 94 -1.57 -25.62 18.22
CA GLN A 94 -0.39 -26.40 17.89
C GLN A 94 0.86 -25.54 18.08
N ALA A 95 1.69 -25.89 19.07
CA ALA A 95 2.98 -25.22 19.29
C ALA A 95 3.92 -25.54 18.13
N ASP A 96 4.33 -24.50 17.39
CA ASP A 96 5.44 -24.35 16.42
C ASP A 96 6.14 -25.64 15.94
N ALA A 97 5.38 -26.61 15.42
CA ALA A 97 5.93 -27.77 14.74
C ALA A 97 5.82 -27.53 13.24
N GLN A 98 6.98 -27.44 12.58
CA GLN A 98 7.20 -27.29 11.15
C GLN A 98 6.13 -28.01 10.29
N LEU A 99 5.14 -27.25 9.82
CA LEU A 99 4.18 -27.71 8.82
C LEU A 99 4.53 -27.02 7.50
N VAL A 100 5.11 -27.79 6.57
CA VAL A 100 5.47 -27.34 5.23
C VAL A 100 4.23 -27.44 4.33
N PRO A 101 3.78 -26.36 3.68
CA PRO A 101 2.58 -26.37 2.84
C PRO A 101 2.65 -27.47 1.78
N ILE A 102 1.54 -28.17 1.53
CA ILE A 102 1.43 -29.05 0.37
C ILE A 102 1.37 -28.15 -0.87
N GLU A 103 2.27 -28.36 -1.83
CA GLU A 103 2.28 -27.62 -3.10
C GLU A 103 1.03 -27.93 -3.93
N ASP A 104 0.49 -26.89 -4.58
CA ASP A 104 -0.83 -26.85 -5.23
C ASP A 104 -1.01 -27.94 -6.31
N GLU A 105 -2.09 -28.74 -6.21
CA GLU A 105 -2.70 -29.37 -7.39
C GLU A 105 -3.33 -28.25 -8.24
N THR A 106 -3.05 -28.24 -9.55
CA THR A 106 -3.47 -27.17 -10.46
C THR A 106 -5.00 -27.15 -10.67
N GLU A 107 -5.57 -25.96 -10.91
CA GLU A 107 -7.01 -25.76 -11.17
C GLU A 107 -7.57 -26.63 -12.32
N GLU A 108 -6.72 -27.19 -13.18
CA GLU A 108 -7.13 -28.09 -14.27
C GLU A 108 -7.52 -29.50 -13.79
N GLU A 109 -6.98 -30.00 -12.65
CA GLU A 109 -7.32 -31.34 -12.14
C GLU A 109 -8.67 -31.37 -11.39
N LEU A 110 -9.17 -30.22 -10.92
CA LEU A 110 -10.46 -30.09 -10.25
C LEU A 110 -11.67 -30.19 -11.20
N GLN A 111 -11.49 -30.05 -12.52
CA GLN A 111 -12.59 -30.14 -13.49
C GLN A 111 -12.99 -31.56 -13.88
N TRP A 112 -12.20 -32.60 -13.53
CA TRP A 112 -12.41 -33.96 -14.02
C TRP A 112 -12.89 -34.98 -12.98
N ARG A 113 -13.45 -34.52 -11.85
CA ARG A 113 -14.24 -35.36 -10.93
C ARG A 113 -15.64 -34.76 -10.80
N GLY A 114 -16.53 -35.26 -11.63
CA GLY A 114 -17.87 -34.71 -11.81
C GLY A 114 -18.72 -34.63 -10.55
N GLY A 115 -19.54 -33.57 -10.48
CA GLY A 115 -20.74 -33.52 -9.65
C GLY A 115 -20.89 -32.27 -8.79
N ARG A 116 -21.53 -31.23 -9.36
CA ARG A 116 -22.08 -30.01 -8.71
C ARG A 116 -21.06 -29.11 -7.98
N GLN A 117 -20.93 -27.88 -8.47
CA GLN A 117 -20.32 -26.76 -7.74
C GLN A 117 -20.97 -26.58 -6.35
N PRO A 118 -20.20 -26.59 -5.24
CA PRO A 118 -20.70 -26.11 -3.96
C PRO A 118 -20.84 -24.60 -4.00
N THR A 119 -21.99 -24.12 -3.54
CA THR A 119 -22.31 -22.70 -3.38
C THR A 119 -21.33 -22.04 -2.40
N LEU A 120 -20.74 -20.91 -2.82
CA LEU A 120 -19.92 -20.03 -1.98
C LEU A 120 -20.71 -19.66 -0.70
N LEU A 121 -20.25 -20.08 0.47
CA LEU A 121 -20.78 -19.55 1.74
C LEU A 121 -20.25 -18.13 1.92
N VAL A 122 -20.99 -17.17 1.38
CA VAL A 122 -20.86 -15.76 1.74
C VAL A 122 -21.51 -15.59 3.12
N ALA A 123 -20.70 -15.52 4.17
CA ALA A 123 -21.15 -14.95 5.44
C ALA A 123 -21.40 -13.45 5.24
N PRO A 124 -22.47 -12.88 5.83
CA PRO A 124 -22.80 -11.46 5.65
C PRO A 124 -21.76 -10.56 6.33
N ASP A 125 -21.43 -9.45 5.65
CA ASP A 125 -20.53 -8.40 6.10
C ASP A 125 -20.82 -7.93 7.54
N PHE A 126 -19.76 -7.87 8.36
CA PHE A 126 -19.78 -7.45 9.77
C PHE A 126 -20.10 -5.96 10.00
N THR A 127 -20.28 -5.18 8.94
CA THR A 127 -20.63 -3.75 9.01
C THR A 127 -22.10 -3.50 9.38
N ASP A 128 -22.99 -4.50 9.28
CA ASP A 128 -24.44 -4.29 9.51
C ASP A 128 -24.93 -4.62 10.95
N MET A 129 -24.13 -5.27 11.80
CA MET A 129 -24.52 -5.52 13.21
C MET A 129 -24.33 -4.32 14.14
N ARG A 130 -23.41 -3.39 13.85
CA ARG A 130 -23.28 -2.14 14.63
C ARG A 130 -24.40 -1.13 14.36
N ARG A 131 -25.14 -1.27 13.25
CA ARG A 131 -26.34 -0.46 12.98
C ARG A 131 -27.60 -0.98 13.67
N LYS A 132 -27.66 -2.27 14.03
CA LYS A 132 -28.84 -2.86 14.70
C LYS A 132 -28.79 -2.86 16.23
N GLN A 133 -27.63 -2.68 16.86
CA GLN A 133 -27.53 -2.53 18.32
C GLN A 133 -27.50 -1.07 18.83
N MET A 134 -27.42 -0.08 17.94
CA MET A 134 -27.48 1.35 18.32
C MET A 134 -28.88 1.99 18.15
N LEU A 135 -29.92 1.17 17.91
CA LEU A 135 -31.33 1.60 17.83
C LEU A 135 -32.27 0.85 18.80
N GLN A 136 -31.72 0.16 19.81
CA GLN A 136 -32.48 -0.46 20.92
C GLN A 136 -32.14 0.16 22.29
N GLY A 137 -31.93 1.47 22.31
CA GLY A 137 -31.58 2.21 23.52
C GLY A 137 -32.20 3.59 23.60
N LEU A 138 -33.45 3.77 23.15
CA LEU A 138 -34.25 4.95 23.51
C LEU A 138 -35.75 4.69 23.28
N ARG A 139 -36.53 4.91 24.35
CA ARG A 139 -38.00 5.03 24.45
C ARG A 139 -38.78 3.74 24.73
N LEU A 140 -38.75 3.34 26.00
CA LEU A 140 -39.98 2.91 26.70
C LEU A 140 -40.53 4.12 27.46
N GLN A 141 -41.67 4.67 27.04
CA GLN A 141 -42.86 4.80 27.87
C GLN A 141 -44.01 5.49 27.12
N LYS A 142 -45.18 4.82 27.20
CA LYS A 142 -46.55 5.34 27.09
C LYS A 142 -47.00 5.80 25.69
N ARG A 143 -48.23 5.55 25.20
CA ARG A 143 -49.34 4.62 25.50
C ARG A 143 -50.39 4.94 24.41
N ALA A 144 -51.03 3.92 23.81
CA ALA A 144 -52.37 3.95 23.21
C ALA A 144 -52.65 4.88 21.99
N TRP A 145 -53.08 4.34 20.84
CA TRP A 145 -54.46 4.21 20.32
C TRP A 145 -54.41 3.59 18.90
N SER A 146 -55.55 3.17 18.38
CA SER A 146 -55.78 2.10 17.37
C SER A 146 -56.00 2.62 15.92
N PRO A 147 -56.42 1.82 14.91
CA PRO A 147 -55.91 1.86 13.53
C PRO A 147 -56.85 2.52 12.49
N THR A 148 -56.31 3.07 11.39
CA THR A 148 -56.97 3.05 10.06
C THR A 148 -56.06 3.49 8.91
N GLU A 149 -56.24 2.80 7.77
CA GLU A 149 -55.89 3.17 6.38
C GLU A 149 -54.48 2.86 5.83
N LEU A 150 -54.37 1.62 5.31
CA LEU A 150 -53.54 1.23 4.17
C LEU A 150 -54.37 1.29 2.88
N GLY A 151 -53.80 1.84 1.81
CA GLY A 151 -54.18 1.59 0.42
C GLY A 151 -52.95 1.85 -0.49
N LEU A 152 -52.11 0.88 -0.87
CA LEU A 152 -52.26 -0.11 -1.97
C LEU A 152 -52.56 0.59 -3.32
N VAL A 153 -51.82 0.42 -4.43
CA VAL A 153 -51.54 -0.85 -5.15
C VAL A 153 -50.49 -0.63 -6.28
N PHE A 154 -49.59 -1.62 -6.42
CA PHE A 154 -48.74 -2.02 -7.56
C PHE A 154 -49.51 -2.50 -8.81
N LEU A 155 -48.91 -2.62 -10.00
CA LEU A 155 -49.10 -3.76 -10.95
C LEU A 155 -48.11 -3.61 -12.13
N LYS A 156 -47.15 -4.54 -12.34
CA LYS A 156 -47.17 -5.79 -13.18
C LYS A 156 -47.22 -5.51 -14.70
N ALA A 157 -46.78 -6.36 -15.63
CA ALA A 157 -45.83 -7.48 -15.76
C ALA A 157 -46.04 -8.07 -17.18
N SER A 158 -44.95 -8.52 -17.83
CA SER A 158 -44.84 -9.75 -18.65
C SER A 158 -45.34 -9.88 -20.12
N ASN A 159 -44.61 -10.79 -20.82
CA ASN A 159 -44.93 -11.65 -22.00
C ASN A 159 -44.43 -11.17 -23.39
N ARG A 160 -43.94 -11.99 -24.35
CA ARG A 160 -43.70 -13.46 -24.51
C ARG A 160 -42.80 -13.70 -25.76
N ALA A 161 -42.26 -14.92 -25.89
CA ALA A 161 -41.25 -15.42 -26.85
C ALA A 161 -41.70 -15.80 -28.29
N ARG A 162 -40.72 -15.96 -29.22
CA ARG A 162 -40.63 -17.04 -30.25
C ARG A 162 -39.19 -17.18 -30.86
N ARG A 163 -38.81 -18.44 -31.17
CA ARG A 163 -37.56 -18.99 -31.81
C ARG A 163 -37.39 -18.51 -33.27
N SER A 164 -36.22 -18.47 -33.93
CA SER A 164 -35.30 -19.58 -34.27
C SER A 164 -33.92 -19.13 -34.84
N GLU A 165 -32.90 -19.94 -34.52
CA GLU A 165 -31.73 -20.40 -35.34
C GLU A 165 -30.57 -19.48 -35.83
N THR A 166 -29.37 -19.97 -35.46
CA THR A 166 -28.03 -19.99 -36.12
C THR A 166 -27.24 -18.70 -36.36
N SER A 167 -26.19 -18.48 -35.55
CA SER A 167 -24.77 -18.62 -35.93
C SER A 167 -23.84 -17.80 -35.01
N SER A 168 -22.71 -18.43 -34.63
CA SER A 168 -21.47 -17.87 -34.05
C SER A 168 -21.59 -16.69 -33.06
N ALA A 169 -21.49 -16.98 -31.77
CA ALA A 169 -21.15 -15.98 -30.76
C ALA A 169 -19.93 -16.44 -29.97
N ASP A 170 -18.88 -15.65 -30.10
CA ASP A 170 -17.66 -15.65 -29.31
C ASP A 170 -17.94 -15.76 -27.81
N SER A 171 -17.07 -16.51 -27.16
CA SER A 171 -16.88 -16.61 -25.72
C SER A 171 -16.89 -15.22 -25.06
N PRO A 172 -17.64 -14.98 -23.97
CA PRO A 172 -17.49 -13.74 -23.22
C PRO A 172 -16.10 -13.72 -22.56
N GLN A 173 -15.23 -12.86 -23.09
CA GLN A 173 -13.93 -12.55 -22.52
C GLN A 173 -14.08 -12.05 -21.07
N ARG A 174 -13.21 -12.58 -20.21
CA ARG A 174 -13.08 -12.23 -18.79
C ARG A 174 -13.05 -10.71 -18.59
N LEU A 175 -13.85 -10.23 -17.64
CA LEU A 175 -13.78 -8.89 -17.08
C LEU A 175 -12.38 -8.65 -16.46
N TRP A 176 -11.76 -7.53 -16.82
CA TRP A 176 -10.51 -7.04 -16.23
C TRP A 176 -10.83 -6.12 -15.03
N SER A 177 -10.13 -6.29 -13.90
CA SER A 177 -10.32 -5.50 -12.67
C SER A 177 -9.51 -4.17 -12.69
N PRO A 178 -9.98 -3.07 -12.08
CA PRO A 178 -9.31 -1.74 -12.09
C PRO A 178 -8.03 -1.61 -11.24
N THR A 179 -7.27 -2.69 -11.02
CA THR A 179 -6.24 -2.77 -9.97
C THR A 179 -4.85 -2.19 -10.35
N GLU A 180 -4.65 -1.70 -11.57
CA GLU A 180 -3.32 -1.34 -12.10
C GLU A 180 -2.91 0.13 -11.91
N LEU A 181 -3.69 0.94 -11.19
CA LEU A 181 -3.34 2.34 -10.89
C LEU A 181 -2.59 2.54 -9.56
N GLY A 182 -2.36 1.48 -8.79
CA GLY A 182 -1.48 1.54 -7.62
C GLY A 182 -0.16 0.82 -7.90
N PHE A 183 0.88 1.63 -7.87
CA PHE A 183 2.29 1.34 -7.99
C PHE A 183 2.71 0.17 -7.09
N SER A 184 3.36 -0.85 -7.66
CA SER A 184 3.91 -1.99 -6.93
C SER A 184 5.26 -2.45 -7.51
N PHE A 185 6.22 -2.73 -6.63
CA PHE A 185 7.31 -3.69 -6.84
C PHE A 185 6.77 -5.12 -6.62
N ARG A 186 6.63 -5.89 -7.70
CA ARG A 186 6.55 -7.35 -7.60
C ARG A 186 7.89 -7.96 -8.02
N PHE A 187 8.43 -8.83 -7.18
CA PHE A 187 9.39 -9.84 -7.61
C PHE A 187 8.65 -10.91 -8.43
N SER A 188 9.13 -11.19 -9.64
CA SER A 188 8.53 -12.17 -10.53
C SER A 188 8.89 -13.60 -10.11
N LYS A 189 7.87 -14.43 -9.85
CA LYS A 189 7.92 -15.84 -10.26
C LYS A 189 7.80 -15.85 -11.79
N ALA A 190 8.82 -16.37 -12.47
CA ALA A 190 8.79 -16.54 -13.91
C ALA A 190 7.67 -17.52 -14.31
N ARG A 191 6.92 -17.16 -15.35
CA ARG A 191 5.95 -18.03 -16.02
C ARG A 191 6.70 -18.62 -17.22
N GLU A 192 6.87 -19.94 -17.23
CA GLU A 192 7.46 -20.69 -18.34
C GLU A 192 6.50 -20.67 -19.54
N GLU A 193 6.90 -20.05 -20.63
CA GLU A 193 6.40 -20.34 -21.98
C GLU A 193 7.39 -19.70 -22.97
N ASP A 194 8.37 -20.48 -23.40
CA ASP A 194 9.03 -20.46 -24.73
C ASP A 194 10.45 -21.04 -24.67
N ALA A 195 10.54 -22.37 -24.68
CA ALA A 195 11.75 -23.08 -25.08
C ALA A 195 11.39 -24.48 -25.61
N ARG A 196 10.82 -24.54 -26.81
CA ARG A 196 10.66 -25.80 -27.55
C ARG A 196 11.81 -25.94 -28.55
N SER A 197 12.93 -26.54 -28.14
CA SER A 197 13.70 -27.51 -28.95
C SER A 197 15.01 -27.94 -28.28
N SER A 198 15.09 -29.24 -28.01
CA SER A 198 16.25 -30.14 -27.96
C SER A 198 16.49 -30.81 -26.59
N GLU A 199 16.12 -32.09 -26.55
CA GLU A 199 16.40 -33.05 -25.48
C GLU A 199 17.90 -33.39 -25.46
N THR A 200 18.52 -33.47 -24.27
CA THR A 200 18.97 -34.74 -23.66
C THR A 200 19.89 -34.51 -22.44
N SER A 201 19.73 -35.39 -21.44
CA SER A 201 20.61 -35.73 -20.31
C SER A 201 20.52 -34.92 -18.98
N SER A 202 19.69 -35.47 -18.10
CA SER A 202 19.85 -35.66 -16.64
C SER A 202 20.98 -34.94 -15.88
N ALA A 203 20.61 -34.05 -14.95
CA ALA A 203 21.14 -33.99 -13.58
C ALA A 203 20.27 -33.09 -12.69
N ASN A 204 19.86 -33.61 -11.53
CA ASN A 204 19.12 -32.89 -10.48
C ASN A 204 19.83 -31.59 -10.03
N SER A 205 19.07 -30.52 -9.74
CA SER A 205 19.53 -29.42 -8.88
C SER A 205 18.38 -28.73 -8.13
N PRO A 206 18.48 -28.54 -6.80
CA PRO A 206 17.52 -27.81 -5.98
C PRO A 206 17.92 -26.33 -5.91
N VAL A 207 17.23 -25.43 -6.62
CA VAL A 207 17.61 -23.99 -6.66
C VAL A 207 16.47 -23.05 -6.26
N LEU A 208 15.22 -23.51 -6.14
CA LEU A 208 14.07 -22.63 -5.90
C LEU A 208 13.71 -22.37 -4.43
N ALA A 209 14.14 -23.20 -3.47
CA ALA A 209 13.76 -23.03 -2.05
C ALA A 209 14.62 -22.00 -1.27
N ASN A 210 15.84 -21.69 -1.75
CA ASN A 210 16.82 -20.89 -0.99
C ASN A 210 16.67 -19.36 -1.11
N GLN A 211 15.84 -18.84 -2.01
CA GLN A 211 15.80 -17.39 -2.30
C GLN A 211 14.87 -16.59 -1.38
N ASP A 212 13.71 -17.14 -1.03
CA ASP A 212 12.77 -16.49 -0.10
C ASP A 212 13.29 -16.51 1.35
N GLU A 213 13.97 -17.59 1.77
CA GLU A 213 14.66 -17.65 3.07
C GLU A 213 15.78 -16.61 3.17
N ALA A 214 16.54 -16.36 2.09
CA ALA A 214 17.68 -15.44 2.12
C ALA A 214 17.28 -13.96 2.27
N VAL A 215 16.15 -13.54 1.69
CA VAL A 215 15.62 -12.16 1.83
C VAL A 215 15.14 -11.93 3.27
N HIS A 216 14.43 -12.91 3.85
CA HIS A 216 14.01 -12.86 5.25
C HIS A 216 15.22 -12.88 6.21
N THR A 217 16.25 -13.68 5.89
CA THR A 217 17.49 -13.77 6.67
C THR A 217 18.25 -12.45 6.72
N PHE A 218 18.29 -11.68 5.62
CA PHE A 218 18.93 -10.36 5.62
C PHE A 218 18.24 -9.40 6.60
N TRP A 219 16.92 -9.22 6.48
CA TRP A 219 16.17 -8.25 7.29
C TRP A 219 16.12 -8.62 8.77
N GLN A 220 16.10 -9.93 9.11
CA GLN A 220 16.23 -10.41 10.49
C GLN A 220 17.54 -9.98 11.16
N SER A 221 18.62 -9.77 10.38
CA SER A 221 19.90 -9.28 10.89
C SER A 221 19.99 -7.75 11.03
N GLN A 222 19.00 -7.02 10.50
CA GLN A 222 19.00 -5.56 10.51
C GLN A 222 18.30 -5.02 11.78
N PRO A 223 18.69 -3.83 12.26
CA PRO A 223 18.05 -3.19 13.42
C PRO A 223 16.66 -2.65 13.05
N ILE A 224 15.67 -3.54 12.99
CA ILE A 224 14.28 -3.21 12.63
C ILE A 224 13.27 -3.75 13.67
N GLU A 225 13.66 -4.57 14.67
CA GLU A 225 12.75 -5.14 15.69
C GLU A 225 13.25 -5.12 17.18
N HIS A 226 12.31 -5.41 18.11
CA HIS A 226 12.33 -5.57 19.60
C HIS A 226 11.77 -4.43 20.50
N LEU A 227 11.23 -4.82 21.67
CA LEU A 227 10.25 -4.15 22.54
C LEU A 227 10.75 -2.96 23.42
N SER A 228 11.35 -1.91 22.86
CA SER A 228 11.66 -0.68 23.62
C SER A 228 11.72 0.58 22.74
N ASP A 229 11.28 1.76 23.20
CA ASP A 229 11.46 3.00 22.39
C ASP A 229 12.94 3.43 22.34
N GLY A 230 13.38 3.99 21.20
CA GLY A 230 14.73 4.56 21.02
C GLY A 230 15.61 3.86 19.97
N PRO A 231 16.89 4.25 19.86
CA PRO A 231 17.85 3.64 18.92
C PRO A 231 18.16 2.18 19.28
N ILE A 232 18.33 1.33 18.26
CA ILE A 232 18.55 -0.11 18.40
C ILE A 232 20.04 -0.44 18.52
N GLN A 233 20.88 0.29 17.80
CA GLN A 233 22.34 0.17 17.77
C GLN A 233 22.97 1.54 18.00
N THR A 234 23.96 1.59 18.90
CA THR A 234 24.70 2.79 19.33
C THR A 234 26.22 2.66 19.10
N SER A 235 26.68 1.65 18.36
CA SER A 235 28.12 1.37 18.17
C SER A 235 28.81 2.49 17.38
N SER A 236 29.79 3.16 17.97
CA SER A 236 30.59 4.24 17.37
C SER A 236 31.62 3.80 16.32
N LEU A 237 31.86 2.49 16.15
CA LEU A 237 32.90 1.96 15.25
C LEU A 237 32.35 1.72 13.84
N VAL A 238 32.50 2.71 12.95
CA VAL A 238 32.12 2.61 11.54
C VAL A 238 33.30 2.16 10.68
N LYS A 239 33.09 1.16 9.82
CA LYS A 239 34.10 0.73 8.83
C LYS A 239 34.43 1.88 7.87
N LYS A 240 35.72 2.25 7.80
CA LYS A 240 36.18 3.32 6.90
C LYS A 240 36.23 2.89 5.43
N LYS A 241 36.51 1.62 5.15
CA LYS A 241 36.59 1.08 3.78
C LYS A 241 35.20 0.71 3.24
N PRO A 242 34.93 0.90 1.94
CA PRO A 242 33.70 0.44 1.30
C PRO A 242 33.46 -1.06 1.48
N GLU A 243 32.19 -1.46 1.44
CA GLU A 243 31.84 -2.87 1.40
C GLU A 243 32.41 -3.54 0.13
N LYS A 244 32.89 -4.79 0.28
CA LYS A 244 33.45 -5.54 -0.85
C LYS A 244 32.33 -5.89 -1.83
N ILE A 245 32.56 -5.62 -3.10
CA ILE A 245 31.70 -6.02 -4.21
C ILE A 245 32.50 -6.91 -5.17
N GLY A 246 31.82 -7.75 -5.96
CA GLY A 246 32.49 -8.71 -6.86
C GLY A 246 33.49 -8.04 -7.81
N ALA A 247 34.52 -8.77 -8.25
CA ALA A 247 35.67 -8.20 -8.97
C ALA A 247 35.30 -7.38 -10.23
N ASP A 248 34.20 -7.72 -10.90
CA ASP A 248 33.73 -7.05 -12.12
C ASP A 248 32.84 -5.82 -11.85
N HIS A 249 32.58 -5.50 -10.58
CA HIS A 249 31.70 -4.42 -10.17
C HIS A 249 32.51 -3.30 -9.49
N GLU A 250 32.13 -2.06 -9.74
CA GLU A 250 32.74 -0.89 -9.12
C GLU A 250 31.69 -0.02 -8.44
N TRP A 251 32.01 0.47 -7.23
CA TRP A 251 31.22 1.51 -6.59
C TRP A 251 31.43 2.84 -7.29
N THR A 252 30.34 3.55 -7.55
CA THR A 252 30.37 4.92 -8.04
C THR A 252 29.51 5.82 -7.16
N THR A 253 29.78 7.13 -7.21
CA THR A 253 28.95 8.14 -6.57
C THR A 253 28.28 8.95 -7.66
N LEU A 254 26.94 9.03 -7.61
CA LEU A 254 26.12 9.58 -8.68
C LEU A 254 25.91 11.09 -8.47
N ASP A 255 26.68 11.89 -9.21
CA ASP A 255 26.55 13.35 -9.20
C ASP A 255 25.40 13.84 -10.10
N LEU A 256 24.24 14.07 -9.49
CA LEU A 256 23.06 14.57 -10.19
C LEU A 256 23.17 16.06 -10.63
N SER A 257 24.29 16.74 -10.35
CA SER A 257 24.61 18.02 -10.99
C SER A 257 25.06 17.84 -12.44
N SER A 258 25.63 16.68 -12.78
CA SER A 258 26.02 16.33 -14.15
C SER A 258 24.79 15.87 -14.95
N ASP A 259 24.49 16.53 -16.06
CA ASP A 259 23.43 16.10 -16.98
C ASP A 259 23.67 14.69 -17.54
N ALA A 260 24.94 14.30 -17.72
CA ALA A 260 25.30 12.98 -18.21
C ALA A 260 24.92 11.89 -17.19
N VAL A 261 25.33 12.06 -15.92
CA VAL A 261 25.00 11.10 -14.85
C VAL A 261 23.49 11.07 -14.58
N LEU A 262 22.83 12.23 -14.58
CA LEU A 262 21.37 12.30 -14.43
C LEU A 262 20.67 11.53 -15.56
N SER A 263 21.13 11.68 -16.80
CA SER A 263 20.57 10.95 -17.94
C SER A 263 20.74 9.43 -17.80
N GLU A 264 21.89 8.96 -17.30
CA GLU A 264 22.10 7.54 -16.99
C GLU A 264 21.15 7.02 -15.90
N VAL A 265 20.96 7.79 -14.82
CA VAL A 265 20.04 7.44 -13.73
C VAL A 265 18.60 7.42 -14.22
N CYS A 266 18.17 8.45 -14.95
CA CYS A 266 16.85 8.51 -15.57
C CYS A 266 16.61 7.28 -16.47
N LYS A 267 17.60 6.91 -17.29
CA LYS A 267 17.51 5.73 -18.15
C LYS A 267 17.33 4.45 -17.33
N LEU A 268 18.19 4.24 -16.32
CA LEU A 268 18.10 3.07 -15.44
C LEU A 268 16.72 2.97 -14.77
N LEU A 269 16.22 4.08 -14.20
CA LEU A 269 14.93 4.08 -13.52
C LEU A 269 13.76 3.83 -14.49
N VAL A 270 13.75 4.51 -15.65
CA VAL A 270 12.70 4.35 -16.66
C VAL A 270 12.65 2.92 -17.23
N GLU A 271 13.80 2.26 -17.38
CA GLU A 271 13.90 0.92 -17.98
C GLU A 271 13.75 -0.21 -16.95
N HIS A 272 14.08 0.02 -15.68
CA HIS A 272 14.28 -1.06 -14.71
C HIS A 272 13.61 -0.89 -13.35
N ASP A 273 13.13 0.30 -12.97
CA ASP A 273 12.45 0.52 -11.69
C ASP A 273 11.03 -0.08 -11.69
N TYR A 274 10.39 -0.18 -12.85
CA TYR A 274 9.00 -0.61 -12.96
C TYR A 274 8.82 -2.04 -13.54
N GLU A 275 8.06 -2.88 -12.84
CA GLU A 275 7.70 -4.25 -13.24
C GLU A 275 6.18 -4.53 -13.19
N GLY A 276 5.36 -3.62 -13.72
CA GLY A 276 4.00 -3.95 -14.15
C GLY A 276 3.91 -3.93 -15.68
N ASP A 277 3.71 -5.07 -16.34
CA ASP A 277 3.45 -5.30 -17.79
C ASP A 277 4.21 -4.43 -18.83
N GLY A 278 5.22 -3.66 -18.45
CA GLY A 278 5.79 -2.58 -19.25
C GLY A 278 4.83 -1.41 -19.54
N LYS A 279 3.71 -1.32 -18.82
CA LYS A 279 2.61 -0.37 -19.06
C LYS A 279 2.82 1.01 -18.46
N PHE A 280 3.68 1.25 -17.48
CA PHE A 280 3.89 2.61 -16.95
C PHE A 280 5.38 2.93 -16.91
N ARG A 281 5.77 4.10 -17.44
CA ARG A 281 7.18 4.55 -17.46
C ARG A 281 7.27 6.03 -17.16
N TYR A 282 8.18 6.45 -16.28
CA TYR A 282 8.37 7.88 -16.02
C TYR A 282 8.73 8.65 -17.29
N ALA A 283 8.07 9.79 -17.50
CA ALA A 283 8.37 10.70 -18.60
C ALA A 283 9.28 11.81 -18.08
N ASN A 284 10.58 11.72 -18.44
CA ASN A 284 11.61 12.73 -18.18
C ASN A 284 11.70 13.20 -16.69
N PRO A 285 12.13 12.33 -15.76
CA PRO A 285 12.13 12.65 -14.34
C PRO A 285 13.29 13.56 -13.89
N GLY A 286 14.09 14.13 -14.80
CA GLY A 286 15.37 14.78 -14.46
C GLY A 286 15.27 15.92 -13.44
N ASP A 287 14.38 16.90 -13.68
CA ASP A 287 14.19 18.03 -12.77
C ASP A 287 13.55 17.60 -11.45
N PHE A 288 12.65 16.61 -11.50
CA PHE A 288 12.04 16.02 -10.32
C PHE A 288 13.08 15.29 -9.45
N LEU A 289 13.96 14.48 -10.04
CA LEU A 289 15.03 13.78 -9.31
C LEU A 289 16.02 14.78 -8.71
N ARG A 290 16.37 15.85 -9.42
CA ARG A 290 17.22 16.91 -8.84
C ARG A 290 16.56 17.57 -7.64
N TRP A 291 15.27 17.86 -7.73
CA TRP A 291 14.51 18.42 -6.63
C TRP A 291 14.42 17.45 -5.44
N ALA A 292 14.03 16.19 -5.68
CA ALA A 292 13.84 15.12 -4.69
C ALA A 292 15.15 14.64 -4.02
N LEU A 293 16.27 14.66 -4.75
CA LEU A 293 17.53 14.05 -4.31
C LEU A 293 18.62 15.06 -3.98
N ARG A 294 18.38 16.37 -4.15
CA ARG A 294 19.35 17.41 -3.81
C ARG A 294 18.77 18.50 -2.91
N PRO A 295 18.15 18.15 -1.76
CA PRO A 295 17.79 19.18 -0.78
C PRO A 295 19.02 19.94 -0.28
N PRO A 296 18.84 21.16 0.26
CA PRO A 296 19.92 21.87 0.94
C PRO A 296 20.63 20.97 1.97
N GLY A 297 21.96 20.92 1.90
CA GLY A 297 22.77 20.10 2.80
C GLY A 297 22.77 18.59 2.51
N TYR A 298 22.28 18.14 1.35
CA TYR A 298 22.37 16.73 0.95
C TYR A 298 23.82 16.22 0.91
N TYR A 299 23.98 14.92 1.13
CA TYR A 299 25.28 14.26 1.03
C TYR A 299 25.39 13.54 -0.31
N GLN A 300 26.18 14.09 -1.24
CA GLN A 300 26.44 13.43 -2.52
C GLN A 300 26.95 11.99 -2.35
N SER A 301 27.69 11.70 -1.27
CA SER A 301 28.13 10.34 -0.94
C SER A 301 26.99 9.35 -0.76
N TRP A 302 25.77 9.78 -0.45
CA TRP A 302 24.59 8.93 -0.29
C TRP A 302 23.87 8.65 -1.62
N HIS A 303 24.41 9.10 -2.75
CA HIS A 303 23.92 8.74 -4.07
C HIS A 303 24.82 7.64 -4.61
N ILE A 304 24.50 6.39 -4.31
CA ILE A 304 25.37 5.25 -4.61
C ILE A 304 24.95 4.58 -5.91
N GLY A 305 25.92 4.22 -6.74
CA GLY A 305 25.71 3.40 -7.91
C GLY A 305 26.69 2.24 -7.97
N ILE A 306 26.31 1.20 -8.72
CA ILE A 306 27.20 0.12 -9.10
C ILE A 306 27.36 0.16 -10.61
N ARG A 307 28.60 0.12 -11.09
CA ARG A 307 28.91 -0.01 -12.51
C ARG A 307 29.56 -1.35 -12.83
N VAL A 308 29.30 -1.84 -14.03
CA VAL A 308 29.96 -3.01 -14.62
C VAL A 308 30.44 -2.60 -16.01
N LYS A 309 31.74 -2.72 -16.28
CA LYS A 309 32.36 -2.25 -17.53
C LYS A 309 31.96 -0.81 -17.88
N LYS A 310 31.92 0.09 -16.88
CA LYS A 310 31.47 1.49 -16.93
C LYS A 310 29.96 1.73 -17.06
N SER A 311 29.14 0.73 -17.38
CA SER A 311 27.68 0.88 -17.44
C SER A 311 27.07 0.90 -16.04
N LEU A 312 26.16 1.84 -15.76
CA LEU A 312 25.41 1.88 -14.51
C LEU A 312 24.36 0.76 -14.48
N VAL A 313 24.47 -0.16 -13.51
CA VAL A 313 23.59 -1.34 -13.40
C VAL A 313 22.70 -1.33 -12.16
N ALA A 314 23.01 -0.50 -11.18
CA ALA A 314 22.18 -0.31 -9.99
C ALA A 314 22.40 1.06 -9.36
N CYS A 315 21.37 1.59 -8.70
CA CYS A 315 21.43 2.81 -7.90
C CYS A 315 20.64 2.68 -6.60
N LEU A 316 21.04 3.47 -5.60
CA LEU A 316 20.31 3.66 -4.34
C LEU A 316 20.62 5.08 -3.84
N PHE A 317 19.59 5.80 -3.41
CA PHE A 317 19.74 7.18 -2.98
C PHE A 317 19.32 7.36 -1.53
N GLY A 318 20.01 8.27 -0.84
CA GLY A 318 19.64 8.75 0.47
C GLY A 318 19.69 10.26 0.53
N VAL A 319 18.72 10.88 1.19
CA VAL A 319 18.72 12.32 1.50
C VAL A 319 18.57 12.55 3.00
N PRO A 320 19.19 13.60 3.57
CA PRO A 320 18.99 13.92 4.97
C PRO A 320 17.58 14.47 5.18
N ALA A 321 16.95 14.06 6.28
CA ALA A 321 15.70 14.59 6.77
C ALA A 321 15.76 14.78 8.28
N ARG A 322 14.80 15.53 8.82
CA ARG A 322 14.56 15.62 10.26
C ARG A 322 13.15 15.13 10.52
N ILE A 323 13.01 14.24 11.49
CA ILE A 323 11.70 13.76 11.91
C ILE A 323 11.56 13.90 13.41
N ARG A 324 10.36 14.24 13.84
CA ARG A 324 9.93 14.12 15.22
C ARG A 324 9.27 12.75 15.40
N VAL A 325 9.61 12.07 16.49
CA VAL A 325 9.03 10.78 16.87
C VAL A 325 8.43 10.93 18.27
N ARG A 326 7.10 11.00 18.34
CA ARG A 326 6.28 11.30 19.51
C ARG A 326 6.68 12.65 20.12
N ASP A 327 6.75 12.75 21.44
CA ASP A 327 7.09 13.98 22.15
C ASP A 327 8.61 14.21 22.28
N ASN A 328 9.43 13.45 21.55
CA ASN A 328 10.89 13.60 21.59
C ASN A 328 11.37 14.77 20.70
N GLU A 329 12.60 15.21 20.96
CA GLU A 329 13.30 16.13 20.05
C GLU A 329 13.45 15.53 18.64
N ALA A 330 13.52 16.39 17.62
CA ALA A 330 13.70 15.92 16.27
C ALA A 330 15.07 15.28 16.08
N VAL A 331 15.05 14.13 15.40
CA VAL A 331 16.23 13.35 15.07
C VAL A 331 16.55 13.50 13.59
N LYS A 332 17.85 13.59 13.28
CA LYS A 332 18.33 13.53 11.90
C LYS A 332 18.25 12.08 11.42
N VAL A 333 17.67 11.89 10.25
CA VAL A 333 17.50 10.58 9.62
C VAL A 333 17.94 10.63 8.17
N ALA A 334 18.28 9.47 7.61
CA ALA A 334 18.42 9.30 6.17
C ALA A 334 17.10 8.78 5.57
N ALA A 335 16.46 9.57 4.72
CA ALA A 335 15.37 9.09 3.88
C ALA A 335 15.95 8.37 2.67
N VAL A 336 15.74 7.06 2.58
CA VAL A 336 16.32 6.19 1.54
C VAL A 336 15.26 5.85 0.50
N SER A 337 15.55 6.06 -0.77
CA SER A 337 14.62 5.87 -1.89
C SER A 337 15.35 5.51 -3.20
N TYR A 338 14.58 5.22 -4.25
CA TYR A 338 15.06 4.89 -5.61
C TYR A 338 16.10 3.76 -5.64
N LEU A 339 15.83 2.69 -4.91
CA LEU A 339 16.55 1.43 -5.06
C LEU A 339 16.17 0.81 -6.41
N CYS A 340 17.09 0.81 -7.37
CA CYS A 340 16.86 0.20 -8.67
C CYS A 340 18.05 -0.67 -9.06
N VAL A 341 17.76 -1.88 -9.54
CA VAL A 341 18.74 -2.83 -10.06
C VAL A 341 18.26 -3.26 -11.44
N GLN A 342 19.15 -3.15 -12.43
CA GLN A 342 18.91 -3.64 -13.79
C GLN A 342 18.48 -5.11 -13.76
N LYS A 343 17.52 -5.49 -14.61
CA LYS A 343 16.88 -6.82 -14.62
C LYS A 343 17.87 -7.97 -14.61
N ASP A 344 18.90 -7.89 -15.45
CA ASP A 344 19.95 -8.92 -15.60
C ASP A 344 20.82 -9.09 -14.34
N PHE A 345 20.77 -8.15 -13.41
CA PHE A 345 21.53 -8.15 -12.17
C PHE A 345 20.67 -8.44 -10.93
N ARG A 346 19.37 -8.70 -11.10
CA ARG A 346 18.48 -9.11 -10.01
C ARG A 346 18.76 -10.54 -9.56
N SER A 347 18.37 -10.86 -8.32
CA SER A 347 18.64 -12.14 -7.66
C SER A 347 20.12 -12.52 -7.50
N LYS A 348 21.04 -11.56 -7.69
CA LYS A 348 22.50 -11.74 -7.50
C LYS A 348 23.03 -11.22 -6.16
N GLY A 349 22.14 -10.95 -5.19
CA GLY A 349 22.52 -10.48 -3.86
C GLY A 349 23.10 -9.06 -3.79
N LEU A 350 22.92 -8.23 -4.83
CA LEU A 350 23.43 -6.86 -4.85
C LEU A 350 22.74 -5.95 -3.84
N VAL A 351 21.42 -6.07 -3.67
CA VAL A 351 20.62 -5.19 -2.80
C VAL A 351 21.10 -5.21 -1.34
N PRO A 352 21.30 -6.37 -0.68
CA PRO A 352 21.87 -6.41 0.67
C PRO A 352 23.22 -5.71 0.81
N ILE A 353 24.09 -5.82 -0.20
CA ILE A 353 25.41 -5.17 -0.21
C ILE A 353 25.27 -3.65 -0.37
N MET A 354 24.36 -3.19 -1.22
CA MET A 354 24.03 -1.77 -1.39
C MET A 354 23.48 -1.15 -0.12
N ILE A 355 22.56 -1.83 0.58
CA ILE A 355 22.01 -1.34 1.86
C ILE A 355 23.11 -1.26 2.92
N LYS A 356 24.00 -2.26 3.00
CA LYS A 356 25.16 -2.22 3.92
C LYS A 356 26.10 -1.05 3.62
N GLU A 357 26.41 -0.81 2.34
CA GLU A 357 27.26 0.32 1.94
C GLU A 357 26.56 1.66 2.21
N MET A 358 25.25 1.77 1.97
CA MET A 358 24.45 2.95 2.29
C MET A 358 24.52 3.25 3.79
N ASN A 359 24.22 2.26 4.64
CA ASN A 359 24.29 2.38 6.09
C ASN A 359 25.69 2.81 6.55
N ARG A 360 26.75 2.24 5.96
CA ARG A 360 28.13 2.66 6.25
C ARG A 360 28.37 4.13 5.94
N ARG A 361 27.90 4.62 4.77
CA ARG A 361 28.06 6.04 4.36
C ARG A 361 27.20 7.00 5.19
N ILE A 362 26.04 6.55 5.66
CA ILE A 362 25.18 7.30 6.58
C ILE A 362 25.85 7.40 7.96
N ASN A 363 26.29 6.28 8.52
CA ASN A 363 26.96 6.23 9.83
C ASN A 363 28.28 7.01 9.86
N LEU A 364 29.00 7.12 8.73
CA LEU A 364 30.18 8.00 8.60
C LEU A 364 29.86 9.49 8.76
N LYS A 365 28.58 9.89 8.68
CA LYS A 365 28.11 11.25 8.94
C LYS A 365 27.48 11.40 10.33
N ASP A 366 27.69 10.41 11.21
CA ASP A 366 27.12 10.35 12.55
C ASP A 366 25.59 10.44 12.57
N ILE A 367 24.97 9.82 11.55
CA ILE A 367 23.51 9.63 11.46
C ILE A 367 23.29 8.14 11.55
N TRP A 368 22.33 7.72 12.37
CA TRP A 368 22.17 6.31 12.73
C TRP A 368 20.77 5.78 12.40
N GLN A 369 19.82 6.66 12.11
CA GLN A 369 18.43 6.34 11.81
C GLN A 369 18.13 6.57 10.32
N GLY A 370 17.16 5.82 9.82
CA GLY A 370 16.67 5.99 8.45
C GLY A 370 15.16 5.80 8.33
N ILE A 371 14.59 6.28 7.25
CA ILE A 371 13.19 6.08 6.89
C ILE A 371 13.10 5.61 5.45
N PHE A 372 12.19 4.69 5.17
CA PHE A 372 11.91 4.21 3.83
C PHE A 372 10.49 3.67 3.70
N CYS A 373 9.99 3.63 2.46
CA CYS A 373 8.74 2.96 2.12
C CYS A 373 9.02 1.87 1.08
N THR A 374 8.27 0.78 1.16
CA THR A 374 8.21 -0.25 0.12
C THR A 374 6.85 -0.91 0.18
N ASP A 375 6.31 -1.35 -0.95
CA ASP A 375 5.10 -2.17 -1.02
C ASP A 375 5.36 -3.65 -0.69
N LEU A 376 6.61 -4.00 -0.38
CA LEU A 376 6.99 -5.30 0.14
C LEU A 376 6.92 -5.31 1.66
N LEU A 377 6.34 -6.38 2.21
CA LEU A 377 6.38 -6.62 3.65
C LEU A 377 7.74 -7.24 4.00
N VAL A 378 8.72 -6.40 4.38
CA VAL A 378 10.10 -6.84 4.68
C VAL A 378 10.36 -7.10 6.16
N ALA A 379 9.56 -6.49 7.04
CA ALA A 379 9.57 -6.65 8.49
C ALA A 379 8.22 -6.15 9.03
N THR A 380 8.05 -6.07 10.36
CA THR A 380 6.89 -5.38 10.95
C THR A 380 6.96 -3.88 10.62
N PRO A 381 6.03 -3.32 9.81
CA PRO A 381 6.08 -1.92 9.47
C PRO A 381 5.56 -1.05 10.62
N VAL A 382 5.98 0.21 10.63
CA VAL A 382 5.44 1.21 11.56
C VAL A 382 3.98 1.51 11.24
N THR A 383 3.66 1.62 9.95
CA THR A 383 2.29 1.75 9.46
C THR A 383 2.20 1.31 8.00
N THR A 384 0.99 1.06 7.54
CA THR A 384 0.68 0.67 6.16
C THR A 384 -0.23 1.72 5.54
N ILE A 385 0.25 2.34 4.47
CA ILE A 385 -0.31 3.50 3.79
C ILE A 385 -1.04 3.02 2.53
N ARG A 386 -2.30 3.41 2.34
CA ARG A 386 -3.06 3.16 1.12
C ARG A 386 -3.01 4.34 0.17
N GLN A 387 -3.21 4.02 -1.11
CA GLN A 387 -3.13 4.97 -2.20
C GLN A 387 -4.51 5.24 -2.76
N TRP A 388 -4.76 6.50 -3.10
CA TRP A 388 -6.04 6.98 -3.55
C TRP A 388 -5.85 7.88 -4.77
N ILE A 389 -6.75 7.79 -5.74
CA ILE A 389 -6.74 8.67 -6.90
C ILE A 389 -8.10 9.36 -7.07
N ARG A 390 -8.05 10.59 -7.55
CA ARG A 390 -9.18 11.34 -8.06
C ARG A 390 -8.97 11.59 -9.55
N MET A 391 -9.87 11.08 -10.38
CA MET A 391 -9.81 11.35 -11.82
C MET A 391 -10.14 12.82 -12.11
N LEU A 392 -9.32 13.43 -12.96
CA LEU A 392 -9.51 14.80 -13.46
C LEU A 392 -9.85 14.81 -14.96
N ASN A 393 -9.42 13.77 -15.69
CA ASN A 393 -9.66 13.61 -17.12
C ASN A 393 -10.20 12.20 -17.46
N PRO A 394 -11.49 11.92 -17.19
CA PRO A 394 -12.07 10.60 -17.42
C PRO A 394 -11.90 10.09 -18.86
N ALA A 395 -12.07 10.95 -19.86
CA ALA A 395 -11.93 10.57 -21.28
C ALA A 395 -10.54 10.02 -21.64
N LYS A 396 -9.49 10.44 -20.91
CA LYS A 396 -8.14 9.93 -21.09
C LYS A 396 -7.86 8.73 -20.19
N VAL A 397 -8.35 8.76 -18.95
CA VAL A 397 -8.15 7.71 -17.94
C VAL A 397 -8.86 6.41 -18.34
N SER A 398 -10.12 6.47 -18.77
CA SER A 398 -10.92 5.31 -19.21
C SER A 398 -10.39 4.60 -20.47
N LYS A 399 -9.35 5.13 -21.14
CA LYS A 399 -8.67 4.41 -22.24
C LYS A 399 -7.81 3.26 -21.75
N PHE A 400 -7.47 3.24 -20.46
CA PHE A 400 -6.61 2.23 -19.86
C PHE A 400 -7.12 1.74 -18.50
N SER A 401 -8.01 2.47 -17.82
CA SER A 401 -8.78 1.88 -16.73
C SER A 401 -9.86 0.98 -17.33
N GLY A 402 -9.94 -0.27 -16.88
CA GLY A 402 -11.00 -1.22 -17.24
C GLY A 402 -12.34 -0.86 -16.60
N GLU A 403 -12.66 0.44 -16.52
CA GLU A 403 -13.85 0.95 -15.85
C GLU A 403 -15.13 0.42 -16.51
N ALA A 404 -16.04 -0.06 -15.67
CA ALA A 404 -17.37 -0.47 -16.11
C ALA A 404 -18.26 0.73 -16.50
N MET A 405 -17.87 1.95 -16.10
CA MET A 405 -18.63 3.17 -16.30
C MET A 405 -18.38 3.78 -17.69
N SER A 406 -19.43 4.35 -18.30
CA SER A 406 -19.26 5.09 -19.55
C SER A 406 -18.48 6.39 -19.31
N ILE A 407 -17.67 6.83 -20.28
CA ILE A 407 -16.93 8.11 -20.21
C ILE A 407 -17.86 9.29 -19.89
N LYS A 408 -19.10 9.26 -20.40
CA LYS A 408 -20.11 10.30 -20.16
C LYS A 408 -20.52 10.36 -18.68
N ASP A 409 -20.79 9.21 -18.09
CA ASP A 409 -21.17 9.12 -16.67
C ASP A 409 -19.99 9.48 -15.78
N ALA A 410 -18.79 9.03 -16.13
CA ALA A 410 -17.57 9.39 -15.42
C ALA A 410 -17.31 10.91 -15.50
N THR A 411 -17.45 11.51 -16.69
CA THR A 411 -17.30 12.97 -16.85
C THR A 411 -18.26 13.75 -15.95
N LYS A 412 -19.51 13.27 -15.81
CA LYS A 412 -20.51 13.88 -14.93
C LYS A 412 -20.20 13.66 -13.44
N LEU A 413 -19.76 12.46 -13.06
CA LEU A 413 -19.39 12.13 -11.67
C LEU A 413 -18.15 12.91 -11.19
N TYR A 414 -17.19 13.08 -12.09
CA TYR A 414 -15.90 13.70 -11.82
C TYR A 414 -15.88 15.21 -12.07
N GLU A 415 -17.02 15.82 -12.40
CA GLU A 415 -17.13 17.23 -12.72
C GLU A 415 -16.65 18.14 -11.57
N LEU A 416 -15.96 19.21 -11.94
CA LEU A 416 -15.43 20.23 -11.02
C LEU A 416 -15.87 21.63 -11.51
N PRO A 417 -16.00 22.61 -10.60
CA PRO A 417 -16.19 24.01 -10.97
C PRO A 417 -15.07 24.54 -11.87
N ASN A 418 -15.33 25.66 -12.55
CA ASN A 418 -14.37 26.27 -13.47
C ASN A 418 -13.30 27.13 -12.78
N ALA A 419 -13.53 27.56 -11.53
CA ALA A 419 -12.61 28.39 -10.77
C ALA A 419 -12.64 28.03 -9.27
N PRO A 420 -11.52 28.18 -8.54
CA PRO A 420 -11.50 28.07 -7.09
C PRO A 420 -12.49 29.03 -6.42
N VAL A 421 -13.03 28.63 -5.27
CA VAL A 421 -14.07 29.40 -4.56
C VAL A 421 -13.52 30.13 -3.34
N THR A 422 -12.44 29.64 -2.72
CA THR A 422 -11.87 30.25 -1.52
C THR A 422 -11.26 31.64 -1.82
N PRO A 423 -11.73 32.72 -1.18
CA PRO A 423 -11.15 34.06 -1.33
C PRO A 423 -9.67 34.08 -0.94
N GLY A 424 -8.86 34.82 -1.70
CA GLY A 424 -7.42 34.92 -1.43
C GLY A 424 -6.61 33.66 -1.78
N PHE A 425 -7.23 32.63 -2.37
CA PHE A 425 -6.53 31.44 -2.86
C PHE A 425 -5.61 31.81 -4.04
N ARG A 426 -4.31 31.72 -3.83
CA ARG A 426 -3.30 32.08 -4.82
C ARG A 426 -2.06 31.19 -4.74
N LYS A 427 -1.23 31.24 -5.77
CA LYS A 427 0.03 30.51 -5.79
C LYS A 427 1.00 31.08 -4.73
N MET A 428 1.73 30.21 -4.05
CA MET A 428 2.74 30.57 -3.05
C MET A 428 3.88 31.37 -3.71
N VAL A 429 4.35 32.41 -3.03
CA VAL A 429 5.51 33.22 -3.43
C VAL A 429 6.60 33.20 -2.36
N GLN A 430 7.77 33.76 -2.69
CA GLN A 430 8.95 33.73 -1.81
C GLN A 430 8.72 34.40 -0.44
N SER A 431 7.88 35.43 -0.36
CA SER A 431 7.54 36.11 0.90
C SER A 431 6.66 35.26 1.83
N ASP A 432 5.96 34.26 1.31
CA ASP A 432 5.07 33.41 2.10
C ASP A 432 5.84 32.30 2.85
N VAL A 433 7.12 32.07 2.52
CA VAL A 433 7.92 30.93 3.06
C VAL A 433 7.89 30.88 4.58
N HIS A 434 8.05 32.02 5.24
CA HIS A 434 8.03 32.08 6.71
C HIS A 434 6.64 31.67 7.26
N ALA A 435 5.57 32.27 6.75
CA ALA A 435 4.20 31.96 7.21
C ALA A 435 3.81 30.50 6.96
N VAL A 436 4.16 29.95 5.78
CA VAL A 436 3.94 28.53 5.46
C VAL A 436 4.76 27.61 6.36
N THR A 437 5.98 28.01 6.74
CA THR A 437 6.80 27.24 7.69
C THR A 437 6.12 27.14 9.04
N GLU A 438 5.59 28.24 9.57
CA GLU A 438 4.91 28.24 10.87
C GLU A 438 3.60 27.45 10.84
N LEU A 439 2.79 27.60 9.78
CA LEU A 439 1.59 26.78 9.57
C LEU A 439 1.91 25.28 9.54
N LEU A 440 2.92 24.90 8.77
CA LEU A 440 3.32 23.51 8.61
C LEU A 440 3.87 22.93 9.91
N ARG A 441 4.72 23.67 10.63
CA ARG A 441 5.24 23.23 11.93
C ARG A 441 4.11 23.05 12.94
N GLY A 442 3.19 24.01 13.03
CA GLY A 442 2.03 23.92 13.93
C GLY A 442 1.18 22.69 13.64
N TYR A 443 0.80 22.49 12.38
CA TYR A 443 0.02 21.33 11.93
C TYR A 443 0.72 20.00 12.19
N LEU A 444 2.03 19.95 11.91
CA LEU A 444 2.79 18.70 12.03
C LEU A 444 3.01 18.27 13.49
N LEU A 445 2.73 19.11 14.49
CA LEU A 445 2.74 18.72 15.91
C LEU A 445 1.63 17.74 16.26
N GLU A 446 0.54 17.68 15.49
CA GLU A 446 -0.60 16.79 15.75
C GLU A 446 -0.29 15.30 15.52
N PHE A 447 0.78 15.00 14.77
CA PHE A 447 1.13 13.63 14.37
C PHE A 447 2.13 12.98 15.31
N GLN A 448 2.11 11.65 15.38
CA GLN A 448 3.04 10.89 16.21
C GLN A 448 4.41 10.75 15.56
N VAL A 449 4.49 10.67 14.24
CA VAL A 449 5.77 10.74 13.53
C VAL A 449 5.61 11.74 12.40
N ALA A 450 6.42 12.79 12.37
CA ALA A 450 6.25 13.91 11.45
C ALA A 450 7.58 14.47 10.96
N ALA A 451 7.59 15.12 9.80
CA ALA A 451 8.74 15.91 9.37
C ALA A 451 8.92 17.14 10.27
N GLU A 452 10.17 17.51 10.52
CA GLU A 452 10.51 18.83 11.07
C GLU A 452 11.07 19.72 9.96
N PHE A 453 10.28 20.72 9.56
CA PHE A 453 10.66 21.70 8.55
C PHE A 453 11.30 22.94 9.15
N ARG A 454 12.35 23.41 8.48
CA ARG A 454 12.91 24.76 8.57
C ARG A 454 12.51 25.56 7.33
N GLU A 455 12.72 26.88 7.37
CA GLU A 455 12.43 27.73 6.20
C GLU A 455 13.21 27.32 4.95
N GLU A 456 14.46 26.85 5.10
CA GLU A 456 15.27 26.34 3.99
C GLU A 456 14.62 25.11 3.31
N ASP A 457 13.97 24.26 4.11
CA ASP A 457 13.27 23.08 3.61
C ASP A 457 11.99 23.50 2.89
N VAL A 458 11.18 24.36 3.49
CA VAL A 458 9.94 24.88 2.88
C VAL A 458 10.25 25.59 1.56
N LYS A 459 11.31 26.40 1.53
CA LYS A 459 11.77 27.04 0.29
C LYS A 459 12.18 26.02 -0.77
N ASN A 460 12.86 24.93 -0.40
CA ASN A 460 13.27 23.92 -1.38
C ASN A 460 12.10 23.08 -1.89
N TRP A 461 11.23 22.65 -0.96
CA TRP A 461 10.23 21.61 -1.16
C TRP A 461 8.85 22.15 -1.55
N LEU A 462 8.47 23.36 -1.14
CA LEU A 462 7.12 23.89 -1.38
C LEU A 462 7.09 25.10 -2.30
N LEU A 463 8.17 25.88 -2.39
CA LEU A 463 8.19 27.01 -3.31
C LEU A 463 8.02 26.52 -4.76
N PRO A 464 7.02 27.04 -5.52
CA PRO A 464 6.64 26.43 -6.78
C PRO A 464 7.78 26.39 -7.82
N LYS A 465 7.96 25.22 -8.42
CA LYS A 465 8.90 24.94 -9.52
C LYS A 465 8.13 24.30 -10.66
N ASN A 466 8.21 24.91 -11.85
CA ASN A 466 7.43 24.51 -13.01
C ASN A 466 7.55 23.01 -13.31
N ASN A 467 6.41 22.32 -13.42
CA ASN A 467 6.32 20.86 -13.66
C ASN A 467 7.05 19.98 -12.63
N VAL A 468 7.37 20.49 -11.44
CA VAL A 468 8.00 19.73 -10.35
C VAL A 468 7.13 19.77 -9.11
N VAL A 469 6.89 20.95 -8.55
CA VAL A 469 6.06 21.14 -7.35
C VAL A 469 5.29 22.44 -7.44
N ASP A 470 4.06 22.43 -6.97
CA ASP A 470 3.22 23.61 -6.83
C ASP A 470 2.67 23.67 -5.41
N CYS A 471 2.63 24.88 -4.86
CA CYS A 471 2.01 25.19 -3.58
C CYS A 471 1.13 26.43 -3.74
N TYR A 472 -0.03 26.39 -3.11
CA TYR A 472 -1.01 27.46 -3.05
C TYR A 472 -1.27 27.81 -1.59
N VAL A 473 -1.55 29.08 -1.34
CA VAL A 473 -1.87 29.63 -0.03
C VAL A 473 -3.23 30.31 -0.09
N VAL A 474 -3.89 30.39 1.06
CA VAL A 474 -5.04 31.26 1.27
C VAL A 474 -4.53 32.46 2.07
N GLU A 475 -4.61 33.64 1.46
CA GLU A 475 -4.32 34.91 2.11
C GLU A 475 -5.64 35.57 2.51
N ASP A 476 -5.82 35.86 3.80
CA ASP A 476 -6.99 36.55 4.28
C ASP A 476 -7.11 37.95 3.60
N PRO A 477 -8.22 38.26 2.92
CA PRO A 477 -8.34 39.49 2.13
C PRO A 477 -8.30 40.80 2.94
N GLU A 478 -8.54 40.75 4.26
CA GLU A 478 -8.58 41.93 5.12
C GLU A 478 -7.26 42.15 5.86
N THR A 479 -6.69 41.06 6.39
CA THR A 479 -5.49 41.09 7.23
C THR A 479 -4.20 40.81 6.46
N HIS A 480 -4.30 40.29 5.23
CA HIS A 480 -3.17 39.86 4.41
C HIS A 480 -2.30 38.75 5.04
N VAL A 481 -2.84 38.04 6.03
CA VAL A 481 -2.17 36.93 6.70
C VAL A 481 -2.43 35.64 5.91
N VAL A 482 -1.41 34.83 5.71
CA VAL A 482 -1.55 33.48 5.16
C VAL A 482 -2.12 32.55 6.22
N THR A 483 -3.26 31.93 5.92
CA THR A 483 -4.05 31.11 6.88
C THR A 483 -3.97 29.63 6.58
N ASP A 484 -3.92 29.26 5.30
CA ASP A 484 -3.97 27.89 4.83
C ASP A 484 -2.94 27.68 3.71
N CYS A 485 -2.49 26.45 3.51
CA CYS A 485 -1.68 26.10 2.35
C CYS A 485 -1.95 24.68 1.87
N CYS A 486 -1.84 24.44 0.56
CA CYS A 486 -1.93 23.10 -0.02
C CYS A 486 -0.91 22.94 -1.15
N SER A 487 -0.43 21.72 -1.35
CA SER A 487 0.66 21.47 -2.29
C SER A 487 0.58 20.11 -2.95
N PHE A 488 1.16 20.02 -4.15
CA PHE A 488 1.33 18.79 -4.88
C PHE A 488 2.60 18.80 -5.72
N TYR A 489 3.18 17.63 -5.95
CA TYR A 489 4.26 17.45 -6.92
C TYR A 489 3.76 16.79 -8.20
N THR A 490 4.46 17.05 -9.30
CA THR A 490 4.10 16.56 -10.63
C THR A 490 4.88 15.30 -10.95
N VAL A 491 4.17 14.24 -11.34
CA VAL A 491 4.77 13.06 -11.96
C VAL A 491 4.15 12.88 -13.33
N SER A 492 5.00 12.84 -14.35
CA SER A 492 4.58 12.51 -15.71
C SER A 492 5.00 11.08 -16.01
N PHE A 493 4.12 10.32 -16.65
CA PHE A 493 4.39 8.93 -17.02
C PHE A 493 3.71 8.56 -18.34
N THR A 494 4.28 7.61 -19.06
CA THR A 494 3.72 7.04 -20.28
C THR A 494 3.01 5.73 -19.94
N VAL A 495 1.75 5.62 -20.35
CA VAL A 495 1.00 4.37 -20.33
C VAL A 495 1.25 3.61 -21.64
N GLY A 496 1.96 2.50 -21.56
CA GLY A 496 2.30 1.60 -22.66
C GLY A 496 1.08 0.89 -23.24
N GLY A 497 1.08 0.70 -24.55
CA GLY A 497 0.00 0.08 -25.32
C GLY A 497 0.17 0.39 -26.81
N ARG A 498 -0.90 0.23 -27.61
CA ARG A 498 -0.83 0.47 -29.07
C ARG A 498 -0.44 1.91 -29.45
N ASN A 499 -0.80 2.90 -28.61
CA ASN A 499 -0.65 4.33 -28.92
C ASN A 499 0.10 5.15 -27.84
N ASN A 500 0.84 4.52 -26.92
CA ASN A 500 1.61 5.17 -25.82
C ASN A 500 1.02 6.51 -25.30
N VAL A 501 0.23 6.46 -24.23
CA VAL A 501 -0.48 7.65 -23.73
C VAL A 501 0.37 8.36 -22.66
N GLN A 502 0.78 9.60 -22.92
CA GLN A 502 1.41 10.43 -21.89
C GLN A 502 0.37 10.89 -20.87
N MET A 503 0.65 10.72 -19.60
CA MET A 503 -0.21 11.07 -18.46
C MET A 503 0.51 12.03 -17.53
N LYS A 504 -0.24 12.96 -16.94
CA LYS A 504 0.26 13.91 -15.95
C LYS A 504 -0.54 13.76 -14.65
N ALA A 505 0.15 13.42 -13.57
CA ALA A 505 -0.45 13.22 -12.26
C ALA A 505 0.08 14.25 -11.25
N ALA A 506 -0.83 14.77 -10.44
CA ALA A 506 -0.53 15.62 -9.29
C ALA A 506 -0.57 14.76 -8.03
N TYR A 507 0.51 14.70 -7.26
CA TYR A 507 0.60 13.94 -6.03
C TYR A 507 0.49 14.88 -4.83
N SER A 508 -0.56 14.72 -4.04
CA SER A 508 -0.76 15.44 -2.78
C SER A 508 0.49 15.38 -1.92
N TYR A 509 0.94 16.54 -1.43
CA TYR A 509 2.18 16.63 -0.65
C TYR A 509 1.90 17.04 0.81
N TYR A 510 1.91 18.33 1.14
CA TYR A 510 1.49 18.84 2.46
C TYR A 510 0.33 19.81 2.32
N ASN A 511 -0.71 19.61 3.15
CA ASN A 511 -1.94 20.41 3.15
C ASN A 511 -2.29 20.79 4.59
N VAL A 512 -2.34 22.09 4.87
CA VAL A 512 -2.64 22.69 6.15
C VAL A 512 -3.87 23.57 6.00
N ALA A 513 -4.90 23.27 6.77
CA ALA A 513 -6.19 23.93 6.74
C ALA A 513 -6.54 24.39 8.16
N THR A 514 -6.54 25.69 8.41
CA THR A 514 -6.83 26.31 9.71
C THR A 514 -8.16 27.06 9.71
N GLN A 515 -8.40 27.89 8.68
CA GLN A 515 -9.63 28.68 8.55
C GLN A 515 -10.54 28.11 7.45
N THR A 516 -9.94 27.62 6.37
CA THR A 516 -10.68 27.00 5.27
C THR A 516 -10.97 25.53 5.61
N PRO A 517 -12.21 25.02 5.45
CA PRO A 517 -12.46 23.59 5.61
C PRO A 517 -11.58 22.76 4.67
N LEU A 518 -10.89 21.74 5.19
CA LEU A 518 -9.94 20.94 4.40
C LEU A 518 -10.52 20.41 3.08
N VAL A 519 -11.78 19.95 3.09
CA VAL A 519 -12.48 19.47 1.89
C VAL A 519 -12.62 20.57 0.83
N GLN A 520 -12.85 21.83 1.25
CA GLN A 520 -12.94 22.96 0.34
C GLN A 520 -11.56 23.34 -0.20
N LEU A 521 -10.52 23.40 0.64
CA LEU A 521 -9.15 23.66 0.21
C LEU A 521 -8.67 22.63 -0.82
N MET A 522 -8.97 21.35 -0.59
CA MET A 522 -8.64 20.27 -1.52
C MET A 522 -9.55 20.27 -2.76
N ARG A 523 -10.78 20.81 -2.70
CA ARG A 523 -11.57 21.03 -3.92
C ARG A 523 -10.93 22.09 -4.81
N ASP A 524 -10.43 23.18 -4.23
CA ASP A 524 -9.78 24.26 -4.97
C ASP A 524 -8.48 23.79 -5.65
N ILE A 525 -7.68 22.96 -4.98
CA ILE A 525 -6.48 22.38 -5.59
C ILE A 525 -6.80 21.44 -6.77
N LEU A 526 -7.88 20.65 -6.68
CA LEU A 526 -8.33 19.79 -7.78
C LEU A 526 -8.77 20.62 -9.00
N ILE A 527 -9.44 21.76 -8.77
CA ILE A 527 -9.83 22.69 -9.84
C ILE A 527 -8.57 23.23 -10.55
N ILE A 528 -7.56 23.67 -9.79
CA ILE A 528 -6.27 24.11 -10.35
C ILE A 528 -5.61 23.00 -11.16
N CYS A 529 -5.56 21.77 -10.64
CA CYS A 529 -4.96 20.65 -11.36
C CYS A 529 -5.70 20.38 -12.68
N ARG A 530 -7.04 20.44 -12.69
CA ARG A 530 -7.83 20.30 -13.92
C ARG A 530 -7.52 21.40 -14.93
N GLN A 531 -7.47 22.68 -14.49
CA GLN A 531 -7.10 23.82 -15.34
C GLN A 531 -5.69 23.66 -15.93
N ASN A 532 -4.77 23.09 -15.16
CA ASN A 532 -3.39 22.81 -15.56
C ASN A 532 -3.21 21.46 -16.29
N LYS A 533 -4.32 20.87 -16.76
CA LYS A 533 -4.35 19.66 -17.61
C LYS A 533 -3.71 18.43 -16.95
N PHE A 534 -3.80 18.33 -15.63
CA PHE A 534 -3.55 17.07 -14.95
C PHE A 534 -4.69 16.08 -15.22
N ASP A 535 -4.34 14.81 -15.31
CA ASP A 535 -5.27 13.74 -15.66
C ASP A 535 -5.81 13.03 -14.42
N ILE A 536 -4.97 12.91 -13.38
CA ILE A 536 -5.32 12.32 -12.08
C ILE A 536 -4.68 13.13 -10.95
N PHE A 537 -5.31 13.11 -9.78
CA PHE A 537 -4.74 13.59 -8.53
C PHE A 537 -4.58 12.42 -7.56
N HIS A 538 -3.34 12.11 -7.18
CA HIS A 538 -2.97 11.03 -6.28
C HIS A 538 -2.83 11.55 -4.84
N ALA A 539 -3.26 10.76 -3.86
CA ALA A 539 -3.07 11.03 -2.46
C ALA A 539 -2.83 9.73 -1.68
N LYS A 540 -2.10 9.84 -0.57
CA LYS A 540 -1.91 8.77 0.42
C LYS A 540 -2.83 9.02 1.61
N ASP A 541 -3.30 7.98 2.30
CA ASP A 541 -4.16 8.06 3.49
C ASP A 541 -3.43 8.53 4.78
N VAL A 542 -2.28 9.18 4.61
CA VAL A 542 -1.52 9.81 5.70
C VAL A 542 -2.14 11.13 6.15
N MET A 543 -1.74 11.61 7.32
CA MET A 543 -2.24 12.86 7.91
C MET A 543 -3.78 12.88 8.00
N HIS A 544 -4.42 13.98 7.61
CA HIS A 544 -5.87 14.11 7.60
C HIS A 544 -6.50 13.86 6.23
N ASN A 545 -5.80 13.19 5.30
CA ASN A 545 -6.25 13.07 3.92
C ASN A 545 -7.55 12.27 3.76
N GLU A 546 -7.78 11.27 4.61
CA GLU A 546 -9.02 10.48 4.59
C GLU A 546 -10.29 11.33 4.71
N LYS A 547 -10.20 12.50 5.40
CA LYS A 547 -11.34 13.39 5.61
C LYS A 547 -11.97 13.91 4.31
N PHE A 548 -11.22 13.92 3.19
CA PHE A 548 -11.71 14.44 1.90
C PHE A 548 -11.94 13.37 0.82
N PHE A 549 -11.54 12.11 1.02
CA PHE A 549 -11.60 11.10 -0.05
C PHE A 549 -13.02 10.82 -0.55
N GLU A 550 -13.94 10.45 0.32
CA GLU A 550 -15.32 10.12 -0.08
C GLU A 550 -16.05 11.35 -0.67
N GLN A 551 -15.88 12.51 -0.04
CA GLN A 551 -16.57 13.74 -0.45
C GLN A 551 -16.08 14.25 -1.80
N LEU A 552 -14.79 14.07 -2.11
CA LEU A 552 -14.19 14.48 -3.37
C LEU A 552 -14.07 13.32 -4.37
N LYS A 553 -14.72 12.17 -4.12
CA LYS A 553 -14.71 10.93 -4.93
C LYS A 553 -13.30 10.52 -5.35
N PHE A 554 -12.45 10.34 -4.36
CA PHE A 554 -11.24 9.54 -4.50
C PHE A 554 -11.60 8.06 -4.43
N GLU A 555 -10.85 7.24 -5.18
CA GLU A 555 -10.97 5.79 -5.21
C GLU A 555 -9.63 5.18 -4.79
N GLU A 556 -9.67 4.16 -3.95
CA GLU A 556 -8.49 3.41 -3.52
C GLU A 556 -7.91 2.61 -4.70
N VAL A 557 -6.59 2.62 -4.88
CA VAL A 557 -5.93 1.94 -6.01
C VAL A 557 -4.65 1.19 -5.63
N GLY A 558 -4.49 0.05 -6.30
CA GLY A 558 -3.38 -0.91 -6.22
C GLY A 558 -2.84 -1.21 -4.82
N ALA A 559 -1.55 -1.54 -4.73
CA ALA A 559 -0.97 -2.09 -3.51
C ALA A 559 -0.69 -1.01 -2.45
N PRO A 560 -0.84 -1.34 -1.16
CA PRO A 560 -0.42 -0.43 -0.09
C PRO A 560 1.11 -0.34 -0.01
N TYR A 561 1.59 0.75 0.57
CA TYR A 561 2.99 0.93 0.95
C TYR A 561 3.18 0.70 2.45
N HIS A 562 4.27 0.07 2.82
CA HIS A 562 4.68 -0.13 4.20
C HIS A 562 5.77 0.88 4.56
N PHE A 563 5.55 1.68 5.61
CA PHE A 563 6.51 2.65 6.11
C PHE A 563 7.34 2.05 7.24
N TYR A 564 8.66 2.23 7.16
CA TYR A 564 9.62 1.68 8.10
C TYR A 564 10.54 2.76 8.69
N LEU A 565 10.87 2.56 9.96
CA LEU A 565 11.94 3.28 10.64
C LEU A 565 13.12 2.33 10.85
N PHE A 566 14.29 2.68 10.32
CA PHE A 566 15.52 1.94 10.50
C PHE A 566 16.24 2.43 11.76
N ASN A 567 16.66 1.50 12.62
CA ASN A 567 17.37 1.79 13.88
C ASN A 567 16.65 2.80 14.80
N GLN A 568 15.32 2.86 14.71
CA GLN A 568 14.47 3.70 15.54
C GLN A 568 13.20 2.92 15.85
N ARG A 569 12.95 2.67 17.13
CA ARG A 569 11.81 1.86 17.58
C ARG A 569 10.59 2.70 17.94
N LEU A 570 9.43 2.07 17.79
CA LEU A 570 8.14 2.54 18.27
C LEU A 570 7.47 1.42 19.07
N ARG A 571 7.08 1.70 20.31
CA ARG A 571 6.36 0.74 21.19
C ARG A 571 5.04 0.22 20.61
N THR A 572 4.39 1.01 19.76
CA THR A 572 3.10 0.68 19.14
C THR A 572 3.12 1.11 17.68
N GLY A 573 2.51 0.30 16.82
CA GLY A 573 2.23 0.69 15.43
C GLY A 573 1.40 1.97 15.37
N LEU A 574 1.47 2.65 14.23
CA LEU A 574 0.76 3.89 13.96
C LEU A 574 -0.39 3.64 13.00
N GLN A 575 -1.49 4.37 13.20
CA GLN A 575 -2.46 4.56 12.13
C GLN A 575 -1.85 5.49 11.07
N PRO A 576 -2.22 5.34 9.77
CA PRO A 576 -1.72 6.25 8.72
C PRO A 576 -1.98 7.72 9.04
N SER A 577 -3.12 8.01 9.68
CA SER A 577 -3.49 9.35 10.13
C SER A 577 -2.60 9.95 11.22
N GLN A 578 -1.74 9.14 11.85
CA GLN A 578 -0.75 9.57 12.84
C GLN A 578 0.64 9.80 12.22
N LEU A 579 0.79 9.61 10.90
CA LEU A 579 2.01 9.84 10.14
C LEU A 579 1.92 11.19 9.40
N GLY A 580 2.71 12.16 9.84
CA GLY A 580 2.93 13.48 9.24
C GLY A 580 4.11 13.51 8.28
N LEU A 581 4.27 12.47 7.48
CA LEU A 581 5.38 12.31 6.53
C LEU A 581 4.88 11.79 5.19
N THR A 582 5.51 12.26 4.12
CA THR A 582 5.37 11.69 2.78
C THR A 582 6.73 11.61 2.10
N LEU A 583 7.00 10.47 1.47
CA LEU A 583 8.22 10.19 0.70
C LEU A 583 7.90 10.16 -0.80
N PHE A 584 8.91 10.52 -1.61
CA PHE A 584 8.85 10.60 -3.07
C PHE A 584 8.99 9.26 -3.78
#